data_AF-A0A1M5SQW3-F1
#
_entry.id   AF-A0A1M5SQW3-F1
#
_cell.length_a   1.000
_cell.length_b   1.000
_cell.length_c   1.000
_cell.angle_alpha   90.00
_cell.angle_beta   90.00
_cell.angle_gamma   90.00
#
_symmetry.space_group_name_H-M   'P 1'
#
loop_
_entity.id
_entity.type
_entity.pdbx_description
1 polymer ?
#
loop_
_entity_poly.entity_id
_entity_poly.type
_entity_poly.pdbx_seq_one_letter_code
_entity_poly.pdbx_strand_id
1 'polypeptide(L)'
;MDYPIVFIPGLFGSLGDDVIKGTGEFSFGFAEKAYRPFIEILNAMGYIEGSNLFISYYDWKKPVLEAVDKYLFLDIEKIKEKTKKDKVILIGHSLGGLLGRAYMNYFNPFSVDKLIMIGTPNLGTVNAYYFWSGGKLPYSKIENNVFYNALKIGFMLYYYLFKSINHIQALRKMFPVVRDLLPSYGYGNYLFYEKNGMRKDIPIKNMSVNNVFLNRLEEKTIKKDKLFIVSGEGIYTNKEFLIDENNKDKVKWEDGKPIRVYKTNCGDGTVTTFSTLGNLGGESVVLEGNHTDILYESKDFLSAILEKPLVKVVEKEKVEKVYIIFTKNCDRLSIKTSETSEISSQSMNIADDRIQAINLANNIFWIMIIGDRNLEIELDYDKHKGTEVLCFPLAMGKDWRNTYVKS
;
A
#
# COMPACT_ATOMS: atom_id res chain seq x y z
N MET A 1 -19.92 13.94 19.29
CA MET A 1 -20.23 12.63 19.94
C MET A 1 -19.00 11.75 19.85
N ASP A 2 -18.66 11.02 20.91
CA ASP A 2 -17.46 10.16 20.96
C ASP A 2 -17.77 8.78 20.33
N TYR A 3 -17.62 8.68 19.01
CA TYR A 3 -17.75 7.44 18.23
C TYR A 3 -16.39 6.76 18.03
N PRO A 4 -16.30 5.42 18.06
CA PRO A 4 -15.06 4.71 17.85
C PRO A 4 -14.54 4.91 16.42
N ILE A 5 -13.22 4.99 16.29
CA ILE A 5 -12.53 5.03 15.01
C ILE A 5 -12.24 3.62 14.52
N VAL A 6 -12.49 3.39 13.23
CA VAL A 6 -11.98 2.25 12.48
C VAL A 6 -10.98 2.76 11.45
N PHE A 7 -9.71 2.50 11.69
CA PHE A 7 -8.64 2.77 10.74
C PHE A 7 -8.52 1.64 9.72
N ILE A 8 -8.48 1.99 8.43
CA ILE A 8 -8.35 1.05 7.32
C ILE A 8 -7.04 1.37 6.61
N PRO A 9 -6.01 0.52 6.73
CA PRO A 9 -4.73 0.77 6.10
C PRO A 9 -4.81 0.67 4.58
N GLY A 10 -3.75 1.13 3.91
CA GLY A 10 -3.59 0.98 2.46
C GLY A 10 -3.04 -0.38 2.05
N LEU A 11 -2.74 -0.50 0.76
CA LEU A 11 -2.06 -1.67 0.17
C LEU A 11 -0.79 -2.00 0.97
N PHE A 12 -0.56 -3.28 1.28
CA PHE A 12 0.53 -3.79 2.14
C PHE A 12 0.46 -3.42 3.62
N GLY A 13 -0.55 -2.66 4.07
CA GLY A 13 -0.72 -2.33 5.49
C GLY A 13 -1.45 -3.39 6.30
N SER A 14 -1.63 -4.60 5.76
CA SER A 14 -2.16 -5.74 6.48
C SER A 14 -1.34 -6.99 6.15
N LEU A 15 -0.96 -7.72 7.18
CA LEU A 15 -0.31 -9.02 7.09
C LEU A 15 -1.04 -10.00 8.00
N GLY A 16 -1.35 -11.18 7.48
CA GLY A 16 -2.05 -12.25 8.18
C GLY A 16 -2.30 -13.42 7.23
N ASP A 17 -2.77 -14.55 7.76
CA ASP A 17 -2.90 -15.83 7.06
C ASP A 17 -3.76 -15.79 5.78
N ASP A 18 -4.67 -14.82 5.70
CA ASP A 18 -5.48 -14.57 4.51
C ASP A 18 -4.68 -13.88 3.39
N VAL A 19 -3.71 -13.04 3.75
CA VAL A 19 -2.78 -12.38 2.82
C VAL A 19 -1.67 -13.35 2.42
N ILE A 20 -0.94 -13.90 3.39
CA ILE A 20 0.14 -14.87 3.17
C ILE A 20 -0.02 -15.96 4.23
N LYS A 21 -0.21 -17.20 3.79
CA LYS A 21 -0.34 -18.35 4.70
C LYS A 21 0.92 -18.54 5.53
N GLY A 22 0.75 -18.75 6.83
CA GLY A 22 1.82 -18.91 7.82
C GLY A 22 2.18 -17.63 8.56
N THR A 23 1.53 -16.50 8.25
CA THR A 23 1.80 -15.21 8.91
C THR A 23 0.90 -14.93 10.10
N GLY A 24 -0.06 -15.82 10.39
CA GLY A 24 -0.86 -15.82 11.62
C GLY A 24 -2.01 -14.82 11.62
N GLU A 25 -2.35 -14.31 12.80
CA GLU A 25 -3.40 -13.30 12.96
C GLU A 25 -3.01 -11.97 12.29
N PHE A 26 -4.02 -11.17 11.95
CA PHE A 26 -3.79 -9.90 11.27
C PHE A 26 -3.04 -8.89 12.14
N SER A 27 -2.03 -8.25 11.54
CA SER A 27 -1.31 -7.10 12.08
C SER A 27 -0.85 -6.19 10.95
N PHE A 28 -0.18 -5.07 11.26
CA PHE A 28 0.52 -4.30 10.23
C PHE A 28 1.72 -5.06 9.64
N GLY A 29 2.25 -6.08 10.35
CA GLY A 29 3.46 -6.80 9.95
C GLY A 29 4.61 -5.83 9.70
N PHE A 30 5.28 -5.96 8.56
CA PHE A 30 6.38 -5.07 8.18
C PHE A 30 5.96 -3.61 7.92
N ALA A 31 4.65 -3.31 7.83
CA ALA A 31 4.15 -1.94 7.70
C ALA A 31 3.99 -1.22 9.05
N GLU A 32 4.29 -1.88 10.18
CA GLU A 32 4.14 -1.30 11.53
C GLU A 32 4.82 0.07 11.63
N LYS A 33 6.09 0.18 11.22
CA LYS A 33 6.83 1.45 11.27
C LYS A 33 6.22 2.58 10.42
N ALA A 34 5.45 2.24 9.39
CA ALA A 34 4.79 3.24 8.54
C ALA A 34 3.46 3.73 9.13
N TYR A 35 2.72 2.85 9.84
CA TYR A 35 1.39 3.17 10.37
C TYR A 35 1.39 3.51 11.86
N ARG A 36 2.36 3.02 12.64
CA ARG A 36 2.42 3.26 14.09
C ARG A 36 2.43 4.74 14.44
N PRO A 37 3.24 5.61 13.79
CA PRO A 37 3.19 7.05 14.08
C PRO A 37 1.81 7.66 13.86
N PHE A 38 1.05 7.18 12.87
CA PHE A 38 -0.31 7.63 12.64
C PHE A 38 -1.28 7.19 13.73
N ILE A 39 -1.16 5.95 14.20
CA ILE A 39 -1.96 5.46 15.32
C ILE A 39 -1.63 6.22 16.61
N GLU A 40 -0.37 6.59 16.82
CA GLU A 40 0.07 7.42 17.94
C GLU A 40 -0.51 8.84 17.90
N ILE A 41 -0.72 9.42 16.70
CA ILE A 41 -1.45 10.70 16.55
C ILE A 41 -2.88 10.56 17.05
N LEU A 42 -3.59 9.49 16.68
CA LEU A 42 -4.94 9.23 17.19
C LEU A 42 -4.95 8.97 18.70
N ASN A 43 -3.93 8.26 19.21
CA ASN A 43 -3.76 8.06 20.66
C ASN A 43 -3.51 9.39 21.38
N ALA A 44 -2.74 10.31 20.80
CA ALA A 44 -2.52 11.67 21.30
C ALA A 44 -3.79 12.53 21.27
N MET A 45 -4.82 12.15 20.51
CA MET A 45 -6.16 12.77 20.55
C MET A 45 -7.10 12.11 21.58
N GLY A 46 -6.60 11.14 22.37
CA GLY A 46 -7.34 10.46 23.43
C GLY A 46 -8.08 9.20 22.97
N TYR A 47 -7.83 8.72 21.76
CA TYR A 47 -8.29 7.39 21.36
C TYR A 47 -7.37 6.29 21.94
N ILE A 48 -7.92 5.11 22.15
CA ILE A 48 -7.25 3.99 22.82
C ILE A 48 -7.54 2.73 22.01
N GLU A 49 -6.47 2.10 21.51
CA GLU A 49 -6.54 0.86 20.76
C GLU A 49 -7.29 -0.23 21.53
N GLY A 50 -8.21 -0.91 20.83
CA GLY A 50 -9.07 -1.95 21.40
C GLY A 50 -10.26 -1.44 22.22
N SER A 51 -10.34 -0.15 22.53
CA SER A 51 -11.47 0.44 23.27
C SER A 51 -12.35 1.33 22.36
N ASN A 52 -11.77 2.39 21.79
CA ASN A 52 -12.44 3.30 20.85
C ASN A 52 -11.59 3.61 19.61
N LEU A 53 -10.46 2.93 19.43
CA LEU A 53 -9.69 2.88 18.19
C LEU A 53 -9.47 1.43 17.79
N PHE A 54 -9.79 1.12 16.54
CA PHE A 54 -9.69 -0.21 15.98
C PHE A 54 -9.04 -0.13 14.62
N ILE A 55 -8.34 -1.20 14.23
CA ILE A 55 -7.78 -1.36 12.88
C ILE A 55 -8.56 -2.46 12.17
N SER A 56 -9.09 -2.17 10.99
CA SER A 56 -9.71 -3.15 10.10
C SER A 56 -8.70 -3.62 9.07
N TYR A 57 -8.04 -4.72 9.39
CA TYR A 57 -7.11 -5.39 8.48
C TYR A 57 -7.86 -6.23 7.46
N TYR A 58 -7.30 -6.38 6.26
CA TYR A 58 -7.95 -7.09 5.17
C TYR A 58 -6.95 -7.73 4.21
N ASP A 59 -7.42 -8.68 3.40
CA ASP A 59 -6.63 -9.16 2.27
C ASP A 59 -6.63 -8.13 1.14
N TRP A 60 -5.59 -7.29 1.13
CA TRP A 60 -5.42 -6.21 0.16
C TRP A 60 -5.20 -6.67 -1.28
N LYS A 61 -5.09 -7.97 -1.54
CA LYS A 61 -5.01 -8.52 -2.92
C LYS A 61 -6.39 -8.57 -3.58
N LYS A 62 -7.47 -8.61 -2.80
CA LYS A 62 -8.85 -8.82 -3.27
C LYS A 62 -9.46 -7.56 -3.88
N PRO A 63 -10.46 -7.69 -4.77
CA PRO A 63 -11.26 -6.55 -5.21
C PRO A 63 -11.86 -5.80 -4.01
N VAL A 64 -12.02 -4.48 -4.13
CA VAL A 64 -12.42 -3.61 -3.02
C VAL A 64 -13.76 -4.05 -2.43
N LEU A 65 -14.77 -4.34 -3.25
CA LEU A 65 -16.09 -4.76 -2.77
C LEU A 65 -16.04 -6.08 -2.00
N GLU A 66 -15.24 -7.04 -2.46
CA GLU A 66 -15.06 -8.32 -1.78
C GLU A 66 -14.33 -8.12 -0.44
N ALA A 67 -13.32 -7.24 -0.39
CA ALA A 67 -12.62 -6.92 0.84
C ALA A 67 -13.54 -6.20 1.86
N VAL A 68 -14.43 -5.31 1.40
CA VAL A 68 -15.40 -4.66 2.29
C VAL A 68 -16.38 -5.67 2.87
N ASP A 69 -16.97 -6.51 2.02
CA ASP A 69 -17.94 -7.53 2.44
C ASP A 69 -17.34 -8.52 3.44
N LYS A 70 -16.14 -9.03 3.12
CA LYS A 70 -15.49 -10.07 3.93
C LYS A 70 -14.89 -9.55 5.24
N TYR A 71 -14.39 -8.31 5.29
CA TYR A 71 -13.64 -7.80 6.44
C TYR A 71 -14.31 -6.58 7.06
N LEU A 72 -14.31 -5.44 6.37
CA LEU A 72 -14.71 -4.15 6.95
C LEU A 72 -16.15 -4.16 7.49
N PHE A 73 -17.08 -4.80 6.78
CA PHE A 73 -18.47 -4.90 7.22
C PHE A 73 -18.58 -5.62 8.57
N LEU A 74 -17.96 -6.80 8.69
CA LEU A 74 -17.96 -7.58 9.92
C LEU A 74 -17.26 -6.87 11.08
N ASP A 75 -16.15 -6.17 10.80
CA ASP A 75 -15.42 -5.41 11.81
C ASP A 75 -16.27 -4.27 12.37
N ILE A 76 -16.97 -3.50 11.50
CA ILE A 76 -17.85 -2.42 11.94
C ILE A 76 -18.99 -2.96 12.81
N GLU A 77 -19.62 -4.08 12.44
CA GLU A 77 -20.69 -4.69 13.25
C GLU A 77 -20.16 -5.13 14.63
N LYS A 78 -19.01 -5.82 14.69
CA LYS A 78 -18.37 -6.23 15.95
C LYS A 78 -18.00 -5.04 16.83
N ILE A 79 -17.49 -3.96 16.24
CA ILE A 79 -17.06 -2.76 16.96
C ILE A 79 -18.27 -2.03 17.56
N LYS A 80 -19.35 -1.87 16.81
CA LYS A 80 -20.61 -1.30 17.32
C LYS A 80 -21.16 -2.13 18.48
N GLU A 81 -21.16 -3.45 18.35
CA GLU A 81 -21.61 -4.35 19.41
C GLU A 81 -20.74 -4.25 20.66
N LYS A 82 -19.41 -4.20 20.51
CA LYS A 82 -18.45 -4.08 21.60
C LYS A 82 -18.57 -2.73 22.33
N THR A 83 -18.69 -1.64 21.58
CA THR A 83 -18.69 -0.26 22.11
C THR A 83 -20.07 0.25 22.49
N LYS A 84 -21.14 -0.48 22.16
CA LYS A 84 -22.54 -0.08 22.31
C LYS A 84 -22.85 1.26 21.63
N LYS A 85 -22.19 1.53 20.50
CA LYS A 85 -22.42 2.69 19.64
C LYS A 85 -23.15 2.28 18.38
N ASP A 86 -24.02 3.15 17.89
CA ASP A 86 -24.76 2.94 16.65
C ASP A 86 -23.92 3.27 15.40
N LYS A 87 -22.87 4.08 15.57
CA LYS A 87 -21.98 4.51 14.48
C LYS A 87 -20.50 4.41 14.82
N VAL A 88 -19.69 4.46 13.77
CA VAL A 88 -18.24 4.56 13.82
C VAL A 88 -17.75 5.73 12.95
N ILE A 89 -16.50 6.15 13.15
CA ILE A 89 -15.76 7.03 12.24
C ILE A 89 -14.81 6.16 11.43
N LEU A 90 -14.85 6.26 10.11
CA LEU A 90 -13.92 5.54 9.23
C LEU A 90 -12.77 6.47 8.84
N ILE A 91 -11.54 6.00 9.03
CA ILE A 91 -10.34 6.68 8.52
C ILE A 91 -9.62 5.71 7.60
N GLY A 92 -9.63 5.97 6.30
CA GLY A 92 -9.03 5.11 5.30
C GLY A 92 -7.81 5.75 4.64
N HIS A 93 -6.67 5.08 4.67
CA HIS A 93 -5.47 5.50 3.96
C HIS A 93 -5.37 4.83 2.59
N SER A 94 -5.08 5.58 1.53
CA SER A 94 -4.81 5.03 0.19
C SER A 94 -5.96 4.10 -0.24
N LEU A 95 -5.67 2.83 -0.55
CA LEU A 95 -6.66 1.78 -0.84
C LEU A 95 -7.73 1.62 0.25
N GLY A 96 -7.38 1.76 1.54
CA GLY A 96 -8.33 1.66 2.64
C GLY A 96 -9.44 2.73 2.61
N GLY A 97 -9.15 3.90 2.03
CA GLY A 97 -10.18 4.90 1.79
C GLY A 97 -11.16 4.51 0.67
N LEU A 98 -10.72 3.73 -0.33
CA LEU A 98 -11.64 3.15 -1.31
C LEU A 98 -12.55 2.09 -0.67
N LEU A 99 -12.07 1.31 0.30
CA LEU A 99 -12.91 0.40 1.09
C LEU A 99 -13.97 1.19 1.88
N GLY A 100 -13.57 2.26 2.56
CA GLY A 100 -14.52 3.14 3.27
C GLY A 100 -15.54 3.78 2.31
N ARG A 101 -15.10 4.30 1.17
CA ARG A 101 -15.99 4.86 0.14
C ARG A 101 -16.93 3.81 -0.44
N ALA A 102 -16.48 2.59 -0.66
CA ALA A 102 -17.32 1.48 -1.11
C ALA A 102 -18.34 1.08 -0.05
N TYR A 103 -17.95 1.00 1.22
CA TYR A 103 -18.86 0.74 2.34
C TYR A 103 -20.00 1.75 2.38
N MET A 104 -19.68 3.04 2.28
CA MET A 104 -20.68 4.12 2.27
C MET A 104 -21.69 4.04 1.11
N ASN A 105 -21.30 3.47 -0.04
CA ASN A 105 -22.15 3.47 -1.23
C ASN A 105 -22.88 2.16 -1.50
N TYR A 106 -22.38 1.03 -0.99
CA TYR A 106 -22.91 -0.30 -1.30
C TYR A 106 -23.33 -1.13 -0.09
N PHE A 107 -22.97 -0.70 1.13
CA PHE A 107 -23.25 -1.43 2.36
C PHE A 107 -24.16 -0.61 3.28
N ASN A 108 -23.71 -0.23 4.48
CA ASN A 108 -24.55 0.42 5.48
C ASN A 108 -24.04 1.84 5.83
N PRO A 109 -24.31 2.88 5.04
CA PRO A 109 -23.87 4.25 5.35
C PRO A 109 -24.47 4.85 6.64
N PHE A 110 -25.49 4.22 7.22
CA PHE A 110 -26.13 4.71 8.45
C PHE A 110 -25.29 4.38 9.69
N SER A 111 -24.41 3.38 9.63
CA SER A 111 -23.48 3.01 10.70
C SER A 111 -22.21 3.88 10.74
N VAL A 112 -22.09 4.89 9.88
CA VAL A 112 -20.90 5.73 9.78
C VAL A 112 -21.26 7.18 10.06
N ASP A 113 -20.56 7.79 11.00
CA ASP A 113 -20.67 9.21 11.32
C ASP A 113 -19.88 10.05 10.31
N LYS A 114 -18.59 9.73 10.12
CA LYS A 114 -17.68 10.40 9.20
C LYS A 114 -16.83 9.38 8.44
N LEU A 115 -16.55 9.69 7.18
CA LEU A 115 -15.54 9.03 6.36
C LEU A 115 -14.42 10.03 6.07
N ILE A 116 -13.23 9.75 6.59
CA ILE A 116 -12.00 10.50 6.37
C ILE A 116 -11.10 9.68 5.44
N MET A 117 -10.76 10.22 4.27
CA MET A 117 -9.93 9.58 3.27
C MET A 117 -8.60 10.30 3.13
N ILE A 118 -7.49 9.61 3.33
CA ILE A 118 -6.14 10.18 3.28
C ILE A 118 -5.38 9.58 2.10
N GLY A 119 -5.01 10.39 1.11
CA GLY A 119 -4.27 9.93 -0.08
C GLY A 119 -5.03 8.93 -0.96
N THR A 120 -6.36 8.82 -0.82
CA THR A 120 -7.16 7.82 -1.52
C THR A 120 -7.23 8.09 -3.02
N PRO A 121 -6.94 7.12 -3.91
CA PRO A 121 -7.04 7.31 -5.36
C PRO A 121 -8.49 7.26 -5.84
N ASN A 122 -9.28 8.30 -5.55
CA ASN A 122 -10.71 8.37 -5.84
C ASN A 122 -11.05 8.30 -7.34
N LEU A 123 -10.12 8.67 -8.22
CA LEU A 123 -10.20 8.49 -9.67
C LEU A 123 -9.16 7.49 -10.20
N GLY A 124 -8.50 6.73 -9.32
CA GLY A 124 -7.45 5.78 -9.67
C GLY A 124 -6.06 6.40 -9.84
N THR A 125 -5.08 5.57 -10.18
CA THR A 125 -3.70 6.00 -10.43
C THR A 125 -3.17 5.36 -11.70
N VAL A 126 -2.48 6.14 -12.53
CA VAL A 126 -1.86 5.64 -13.76
C VAL A 126 -0.81 4.57 -13.47
N ASN A 127 -0.25 4.55 -12.26
CA ASN A 127 0.69 3.51 -11.84
C ASN A 127 0.09 2.10 -11.86
N ALA A 128 -1.23 1.96 -11.67
CA ALA A 128 -1.92 0.67 -11.77
C ALA A 128 -1.87 0.10 -13.19
N TYR A 129 -1.83 0.95 -14.23
CA TYR A 129 -1.73 0.50 -15.62
C TYR A 129 -0.41 -0.24 -15.89
N TYR A 130 0.72 0.24 -15.34
CA TYR A 130 2.01 -0.44 -15.50
C TYR A 130 2.00 -1.86 -14.94
N PHE A 131 1.38 -2.02 -13.77
CA PHE A 131 1.29 -3.32 -13.12
C PHE A 131 0.31 -4.23 -13.84
N TRP A 132 -0.91 -3.76 -14.10
CA TRP A 132 -1.96 -4.56 -14.72
C TRP A 132 -1.64 -4.97 -16.16
N SER A 133 -1.13 -4.03 -16.95
CA SER A 133 -0.87 -4.24 -18.39
C SER A 133 0.50 -4.87 -18.65
N GLY A 134 1.49 -4.63 -17.77
CA GLY A 134 2.88 -5.01 -18.00
C GLY A 134 3.48 -6.00 -17.01
N GLY A 135 2.89 -6.12 -15.81
CA GLY A 135 3.50 -6.82 -14.68
C GLY A 135 4.75 -6.10 -14.19
N LYS A 136 4.81 -4.77 -14.33
CA LYS A 136 5.96 -3.94 -13.98
C LYS A 136 5.58 -2.88 -12.96
N LEU A 137 6.54 -2.49 -12.13
CA LEU A 137 6.41 -1.29 -11.30
C LEU A 137 6.80 -0.06 -12.13
N PRO A 138 6.00 1.03 -12.12
CA PRO A 138 6.19 2.23 -12.94
C PRO A 138 7.32 3.16 -12.48
N TYR A 139 7.95 2.86 -11.36
CA TYR A 139 8.85 3.79 -10.69
C TYR A 139 10.29 3.64 -11.19
N SER A 140 10.82 4.73 -11.76
CA SER A 140 12.26 4.98 -11.87
C SER A 140 12.80 5.33 -10.47
N LYS A 141 13.81 4.61 -9.95
CA LYS A 141 14.52 4.85 -8.66
C LYS A 141 14.12 6.15 -7.93
N ILE A 142 13.03 6.13 -7.17
CA ILE A 142 12.72 7.19 -6.20
C ILE A 142 13.20 6.62 -4.87
N GLU A 143 14.45 6.91 -4.55
CA GLU A 143 15.20 6.23 -3.49
C GLU A 143 14.60 6.40 -2.09
N ASN A 144 13.75 7.41 -1.87
CA ASN A 144 13.26 7.82 -0.55
C ASN A 144 11.75 7.60 -0.29
N ASN A 145 11.03 6.83 -1.12
CA ASN A 145 9.59 6.61 -0.90
C ASN A 145 9.32 5.27 -0.19
N VAL A 146 8.79 5.33 1.05
CA VAL A 146 8.46 4.16 1.88
C VAL A 146 7.46 3.23 1.20
N PHE A 147 6.41 3.80 0.61
CA PHE A 147 5.39 3.03 -0.10
C PHE A 147 5.95 2.34 -1.35
N TYR A 148 6.86 3.00 -2.07
CA TYR A 148 7.59 2.37 -3.17
C TYR A 148 8.43 1.17 -2.70
N ASN A 149 9.13 1.33 -1.57
CA ASN A 149 9.91 0.25 -0.97
C ASN A 149 9.00 -0.92 -0.56
N ALA A 150 7.85 -0.66 0.05
CA ALA A 150 6.86 -1.69 0.37
C ALA A 150 6.35 -2.44 -0.88
N LEU A 151 6.00 -1.71 -1.95
CA LEU A 151 5.64 -2.28 -3.25
C LEU A 151 6.75 -3.16 -3.84
N LYS A 152 7.99 -2.70 -3.76
CA LYS A 152 9.18 -3.42 -4.25
C LYS A 152 9.38 -4.71 -3.45
N ILE A 153 9.27 -4.66 -2.13
CA ILE A 153 9.39 -5.82 -1.23
C ILE A 153 8.29 -6.85 -1.54
N GLY A 154 7.03 -6.42 -1.65
CA GLY A 154 5.92 -7.30 -2.00
C GLY A 154 6.11 -7.98 -3.36
N PHE A 155 6.63 -7.26 -4.35
CA PHE A 155 6.94 -7.82 -5.67
C PHE A 155 8.10 -8.83 -5.62
N MET A 156 9.11 -8.58 -4.79
CA MET A 156 10.23 -9.49 -4.58
C MET A 156 9.81 -10.77 -3.86
N LEU A 157 9.00 -10.63 -2.80
CA LEU A 157 8.37 -11.76 -2.12
C LEU A 157 7.58 -12.60 -3.13
N TYR A 158 6.79 -11.95 -3.99
CA TYR A 158 6.07 -12.65 -5.05
C TYR A 158 7.01 -13.40 -5.99
N TYR A 159 8.01 -12.73 -6.55
CA TYR A 159 8.95 -13.37 -7.47
C TYR A 159 9.64 -14.57 -6.81
N TYR A 160 9.97 -14.47 -5.53
CA TYR A 160 10.59 -15.53 -4.76
C TYR A 160 9.64 -16.72 -4.52
N LEU A 161 8.41 -16.46 -4.05
CA LEU A 161 7.42 -17.49 -3.76
C LEU A 161 6.87 -18.16 -5.02
N PHE A 162 6.85 -17.46 -6.15
CA PHE A 162 6.16 -17.87 -7.37
C PHE A 162 7.06 -17.84 -8.63
N LYS A 163 8.37 -18.09 -8.46
CA LYS A 163 9.43 -18.10 -9.51
C LYS A 163 9.03 -18.76 -10.85
N SER A 164 8.06 -19.67 -10.85
CA SER A 164 7.62 -20.44 -12.02
C SER A 164 6.46 -19.81 -12.82
N ILE A 165 5.90 -18.69 -12.38
CA ILE A 165 4.70 -18.11 -13.01
C ILE A 165 5.05 -16.89 -13.87
N ASN A 166 5.60 -17.12 -15.06
CA ASN A 166 5.94 -16.07 -16.03
C ASN A 166 4.74 -15.50 -16.82
N HIS A 167 3.53 -15.58 -16.26
CA HIS A 167 2.32 -15.14 -16.96
C HIS A 167 1.65 -13.99 -16.22
N ILE A 168 1.62 -12.81 -16.85
CA ILE A 168 0.87 -11.63 -16.41
C ILE A 168 -0.58 -11.95 -15.98
N GLN A 169 -1.17 -12.99 -16.57
CA GLN A 169 -2.49 -13.50 -16.19
C GLN A 169 -2.55 -13.99 -14.75
N ALA A 170 -1.50 -14.62 -14.24
CA ALA A 170 -1.47 -15.05 -12.85
C ALA A 170 -1.28 -13.88 -11.89
N LEU A 171 -0.48 -12.87 -12.26
CA LEU A 171 -0.40 -11.61 -11.50
C LEU A 171 -1.78 -10.96 -11.38
N ARG A 172 -2.55 -10.89 -12.48
CA ARG A 172 -3.93 -10.38 -12.47
C ARG A 172 -4.88 -11.22 -11.62
N LYS A 173 -4.73 -12.56 -11.63
CA LYS A 173 -5.51 -13.47 -10.78
C LYS A 173 -5.14 -13.34 -9.30
N MET A 174 -3.88 -13.06 -9.00
CA MET A 174 -3.39 -12.98 -7.62
C MET A 174 -3.60 -11.60 -7.00
N PHE A 175 -3.56 -10.54 -7.80
CA PHE A 175 -3.82 -9.15 -7.39
C PHE A 175 -4.95 -8.50 -8.20
N PRO A 176 -6.18 -9.06 -8.18
CA PRO A 176 -7.31 -8.47 -8.90
C PRO A 176 -7.62 -7.05 -8.46
N VAL A 177 -7.28 -6.66 -7.22
CA VAL A 177 -7.40 -5.29 -6.68
C VAL A 177 -6.80 -4.21 -7.58
N VAL A 178 -5.75 -4.53 -8.35
CA VAL A 178 -5.07 -3.54 -9.18
C VAL A 178 -6.02 -3.00 -10.25
N ARG A 179 -7.02 -3.78 -10.68
CA ARG A 179 -8.06 -3.31 -11.58
C ARG A 179 -8.91 -2.19 -10.97
N ASP A 180 -9.15 -2.26 -9.66
CA ASP A 180 -9.93 -1.26 -8.90
C ASP A 180 -9.12 0.01 -8.63
N LEU A 181 -7.82 -0.01 -8.89
CA LEU A 181 -6.91 1.14 -8.79
C LEU A 181 -6.62 1.82 -10.14
N LEU A 182 -7.05 1.24 -11.26
CA LEU A 182 -6.86 1.83 -12.59
C LEU A 182 -7.55 3.20 -12.69
N PRO A 183 -7.10 4.10 -13.57
CA PRO A 183 -7.80 5.35 -13.80
C PRO A 183 -9.27 5.11 -14.20
N SER A 184 -10.16 5.90 -13.62
CA SER A 184 -11.59 5.89 -13.91
C SER A 184 -11.95 6.91 -14.99
N TYR A 185 -13.19 6.94 -15.46
CA TYR A 185 -13.61 7.89 -16.49
C TYR A 185 -13.45 9.34 -16.05
N GLY A 186 -13.68 9.67 -14.77
CA GLY A 186 -13.43 11.00 -14.24
C GLY A 186 -11.95 11.39 -14.17
N TYR A 187 -11.02 10.43 -14.21
CA TYR A 187 -9.58 10.74 -14.32
C TYR A 187 -9.26 11.42 -15.65
N GLY A 188 -9.97 11.02 -16.72
CA GLY A 188 -9.68 11.43 -18.09
C GLY A 188 -8.64 10.55 -18.78
N ASN A 189 -8.30 10.93 -20.02
CA ASN A 189 -7.34 10.19 -20.84
C ASN A 189 -5.93 10.33 -20.25
N TYR A 190 -5.24 9.20 -20.07
CA TYR A 190 -3.91 9.15 -19.47
C TYR A 190 -2.86 8.44 -20.34
N LEU A 191 -3.29 7.88 -21.48
CA LEU A 191 -2.41 7.31 -22.50
C LEU A 191 -2.53 8.15 -23.77
N PHE A 192 -1.39 8.43 -24.39
CA PHE A 192 -1.35 9.09 -25.70
C PHE A 192 -0.15 8.61 -26.52
N TYR A 193 -0.22 8.80 -27.82
CA TYR A 193 0.89 8.58 -28.74
C TYR A 193 1.13 9.83 -29.60
N GLU A 194 2.28 9.88 -30.27
CA GLU A 194 2.63 10.96 -31.19
C GLU A 194 2.57 10.45 -32.62
N LYS A 195 1.83 11.15 -33.49
CA LYS A 195 1.74 10.84 -34.92
C LYS A 195 1.92 12.13 -35.71
N ASN A 196 2.90 12.16 -36.60
CA ASN A 196 3.28 13.35 -37.38
C ASN A 196 3.57 14.59 -36.49
N GLY A 197 4.21 14.38 -35.33
CA GLY A 197 4.51 15.45 -34.36
C GLY A 197 3.31 15.95 -33.55
N MET A 198 2.13 15.34 -33.70
CA MET A 198 0.92 15.72 -32.95
C MET A 198 0.57 14.68 -31.89
N ARG A 199 0.22 15.15 -30.69
CA ARG A 199 -0.35 14.33 -29.61
C ARG A 199 -1.72 13.78 -30.03
N LYS A 200 -1.92 12.49 -29.83
CA LYS A 200 -3.20 11.79 -30.00
C LYS A 200 -3.52 11.02 -28.72
N ASP A 201 -4.49 11.51 -27.97
CA ASP A 201 -4.97 10.82 -26.76
C ASP A 201 -5.73 9.55 -27.13
N ILE A 202 -5.55 8.51 -26.33
CA ILE A 202 -6.36 7.30 -26.36
C ILE A 202 -7.56 7.55 -25.45
N PRO A 203 -8.80 7.60 -25.97
CA PRO A 203 -9.98 7.76 -25.14
C PRO A 203 -10.06 6.62 -24.13
N ILE A 204 -10.14 6.94 -22.84
CA ILE A 204 -10.19 5.93 -21.78
C ILE A 204 -11.36 4.94 -21.92
N LYS A 205 -12.47 5.39 -22.51
CA LYS A 205 -13.64 4.56 -22.82
C LYS A 205 -13.37 3.49 -23.90
N ASN A 206 -12.35 3.70 -24.73
CA ASN A 206 -11.99 2.80 -25.83
C ASN A 206 -10.83 1.86 -25.45
N MET A 207 -10.29 1.99 -24.24
CA MET A 207 -9.22 1.12 -23.75
C MET A 207 -9.75 -0.28 -23.41
N SER A 208 -8.95 -1.31 -23.67
CA SER A 208 -9.28 -2.69 -23.29
C SER A 208 -9.24 -2.87 -21.77
N VAL A 209 -8.35 -2.14 -21.10
CA VAL A 209 -8.21 -2.12 -19.65
C VAL A 209 -9.03 -0.97 -19.05
N ASN A 210 -10.05 -1.30 -18.26
CA ASN A 210 -10.94 -0.33 -17.61
C ASN A 210 -11.18 -0.60 -16.11
N ASN A 211 -11.43 0.49 -15.37
CA ASN A 211 -11.82 0.43 -13.96
C ASN A 211 -13.35 0.42 -13.79
N VAL A 212 -13.96 -0.76 -13.90
CA VAL A 212 -15.42 -0.91 -13.72
C VAL A 212 -15.86 -0.46 -12.31
N PHE A 213 -15.03 -0.71 -11.29
CA PHE A 213 -15.34 -0.38 -9.91
C PHE A 213 -15.46 1.13 -9.69
N LEU A 214 -14.41 1.90 -9.98
CA LEU A 214 -14.44 3.35 -9.79
C LEU A 214 -15.42 4.04 -10.73
N ASN A 215 -15.57 3.57 -11.97
CA ASN A 215 -16.55 4.12 -12.90
C ASN A 215 -17.98 4.07 -12.31
N ARG A 216 -18.35 2.96 -11.66
CA ARG A 216 -19.64 2.83 -10.97
C ARG A 216 -19.71 3.64 -9.67
N LEU A 217 -18.59 3.78 -8.98
CA LEU A 217 -18.52 4.52 -7.71
C LEU A 217 -18.57 6.04 -7.92
N GLU A 218 -18.19 6.55 -9.09
CA GLU A 218 -18.36 7.95 -9.50
C GLU A 218 -19.83 8.33 -9.73
N GLU A 219 -20.68 7.38 -10.08
CA GLU A 219 -22.14 7.60 -10.23
C GLU A 219 -22.85 7.72 -8.88
N LYS A 220 -22.12 7.56 -7.76
CA LYS A 220 -22.66 7.56 -6.40
C LYS A 220 -22.20 8.79 -5.63
N THR A 221 -23.08 9.31 -4.79
CA THR A 221 -22.82 10.49 -3.96
C THR A 221 -22.85 10.13 -2.48
N ILE A 222 -21.84 10.56 -1.74
CA ILE A 222 -21.84 10.56 -0.28
C ILE A 222 -22.30 11.94 0.19
N LYS A 223 -23.05 12.01 1.29
CA LYS A 223 -23.44 13.31 1.87
C LYS A 223 -22.19 14.09 2.26
N LYS A 224 -22.11 15.35 1.85
CA LYS A 224 -20.91 16.20 1.99
C LYS A 224 -20.48 16.39 3.45
N ASP A 225 -21.43 16.49 4.36
CA ASP A 225 -21.23 16.64 5.81
C ASP A 225 -20.59 15.40 6.47
N LYS A 226 -20.58 14.25 5.79
CA LYS A 226 -19.93 13.03 6.25
C LYS A 226 -18.55 12.77 5.62
N LEU A 227 -18.12 13.58 4.66
CA LEU A 227 -16.98 13.26 3.81
C LEU A 227 -15.84 14.26 3.99
N PHE A 228 -14.68 13.74 4.40
CA PHE A 228 -13.46 14.51 4.61
C PHE A 228 -12.31 13.91 3.80
N ILE A 229 -11.53 14.74 3.12
CA ILE A 229 -10.49 14.29 2.19
C ILE A 229 -9.17 15.01 2.47
N VAL A 230 -8.13 14.24 2.73
CA VAL A 230 -6.75 14.72 2.83
C VAL A 230 -6.01 14.30 1.58
N SER A 231 -5.46 15.28 0.85
CA SER A 231 -4.64 15.05 -0.33
C SER A 231 -3.22 15.54 -0.11
N GLY A 232 -2.26 14.90 -0.80
CA GLY A 232 -0.87 15.36 -0.83
C GLY A 232 -0.53 16.17 -2.07
N GLU A 233 0.46 17.05 -1.93
CA GLU A 233 1.10 17.77 -3.02
C GLU A 233 2.61 17.97 -2.79
N GLY A 234 3.29 18.57 -3.77
CA GLY A 234 4.71 18.90 -3.69
C GLY A 234 5.64 17.76 -4.14
N ILE A 235 5.10 16.57 -4.43
CA ILE A 235 5.89 15.40 -4.85
C ILE A 235 5.57 15.02 -6.29
N TYR A 236 6.62 14.87 -7.10
CA TYR A 236 6.48 14.45 -8.50
C TYR A 236 5.77 13.11 -8.63
N THR A 237 4.58 13.16 -9.23
CA THR A 237 3.65 12.04 -9.34
C THR A 237 3.35 11.76 -10.80
N ASN A 238 3.40 10.48 -11.20
CA ASN A 238 3.07 10.07 -12.56
C ASN A 238 1.62 10.46 -12.90
N LYS A 239 1.41 11.11 -14.04
CA LYS A 239 0.11 11.62 -14.48
C LYS A 239 -0.37 11.00 -15.79
N GLU A 240 0.53 10.78 -16.74
CA GLU A 240 0.18 10.31 -18.08
C GLU A 240 1.40 9.66 -18.75
N PHE A 241 1.14 8.81 -19.74
CA PHE A 241 2.15 8.04 -20.44
C PHE A 241 2.08 8.29 -21.95
N LEU A 242 3.26 8.57 -22.53
CA LEU A 242 3.46 8.38 -23.95
C LEU A 242 3.68 6.89 -24.19
N ILE A 243 2.87 6.31 -25.07
CA ILE A 243 2.92 4.89 -25.42
C ILE A 243 3.45 4.69 -26.84
N ASP A 244 4.06 3.54 -27.06
CA ASP A 244 4.37 3.02 -28.40
C ASP A 244 3.14 2.27 -28.93
N GLU A 245 2.49 2.83 -29.96
CA GLU A 245 1.30 2.22 -30.58
C GLU A 245 1.60 0.94 -31.36
N ASN A 246 2.86 0.74 -31.77
CA ASN A 246 3.29 -0.40 -32.57
C ASN A 246 3.73 -1.59 -31.71
N ASN A 247 3.98 -1.38 -30.42
CA ASN A 247 4.43 -2.41 -29.48
C ASN A 247 3.28 -2.90 -28.58
N LYS A 248 2.21 -3.35 -29.24
CA LYS A 248 1.05 -3.98 -28.60
C LYS A 248 1.22 -5.49 -28.66
N ASP A 249 1.53 -6.10 -27.52
CA ASP A 249 1.50 -7.56 -27.36
C ASP A 249 0.05 -7.96 -27.06
N LYS A 250 -0.42 -9.10 -27.60
CA LYS A 250 -1.80 -9.59 -27.40
C LYS A 250 -2.13 -9.82 -25.91
N VAL A 251 -1.11 -9.99 -25.05
CA VAL A 251 -1.27 -10.29 -23.63
C VAL A 251 -0.83 -9.13 -22.74
N LYS A 252 0.24 -8.41 -23.13
CA LYS A 252 0.80 -7.27 -22.40
C LYS A 252 0.63 -5.98 -23.19
N TRP A 253 0.34 -4.88 -22.49
CA TRP A 253 0.28 -3.56 -23.14
C TRP A 253 -0.69 -3.51 -24.33
N GLU A 254 -1.87 -4.10 -24.19
CA GLU A 254 -2.88 -4.12 -25.27
C GLU A 254 -3.27 -2.70 -25.69
N ASP A 255 -3.36 -1.77 -24.73
CA ASP A 255 -3.59 -0.34 -24.99
C ASP A 255 -2.31 0.47 -25.31
N GLY A 256 -1.16 -0.19 -25.42
CA GLY A 256 0.13 0.39 -25.77
C GLY A 256 1.15 0.46 -24.63
N LYS A 257 2.42 0.19 -24.96
CA LYS A 257 3.48 0.11 -23.97
C LYS A 257 4.02 1.50 -23.64
N PRO A 258 4.04 1.93 -22.37
CA PRO A 258 4.64 3.20 -21.97
C PRO A 258 6.13 3.26 -22.35
N ILE A 259 6.51 4.31 -23.08
CA ILE A 259 7.90 4.63 -23.44
C ILE A 259 8.41 5.89 -22.74
N ARG A 260 7.51 6.80 -22.34
CA ARG A 260 7.85 7.97 -21.52
C ARG A 260 6.76 8.25 -20.51
N VAL A 261 7.17 8.70 -19.32
CA VAL A 261 6.28 9.07 -18.21
C VAL A 261 6.31 10.57 -18.02
N TYR A 262 5.14 11.19 -17.96
CA TYR A 262 4.99 12.59 -17.59
C TYR A 262 4.45 12.67 -16.18
N LYS A 263 5.03 13.60 -15.42
CA LYS A 263 4.76 13.78 -14.00
C LYS A 263 4.17 15.17 -13.76
N THR A 264 3.41 15.28 -12.68
CA THR A 264 2.94 16.54 -12.10
C THR A 264 3.52 16.70 -10.70
N ASN A 265 3.75 17.92 -10.24
CA ASN A 265 4.08 18.21 -8.83
C ASN A 265 2.82 18.29 -7.94
N CYS A 266 1.61 18.31 -8.52
CA CYS A 266 0.36 18.19 -7.79
C CYS A 266 0.05 16.72 -7.48
N GLY A 267 0.75 16.16 -6.50
CA GLY A 267 0.48 14.83 -5.95
C GLY A 267 1.45 14.43 -4.85
N ASP A 268 1.27 13.22 -4.33
CA ASP A 268 1.98 12.68 -3.17
C ASP A 268 3.09 11.66 -3.54
N GLY A 269 3.44 11.59 -4.83
CA GLY A 269 4.38 10.62 -5.42
C GLY A 269 3.72 9.33 -5.89
N THR A 270 2.47 9.06 -5.53
CA THR A 270 1.70 7.86 -5.90
C THR A 270 0.37 8.22 -6.58
N VAL A 271 -0.36 9.17 -6.01
CA VAL A 271 -1.69 9.62 -6.41
C VAL A 271 -1.64 11.13 -6.65
N THR A 272 -2.21 11.58 -7.78
CA THR A 272 -2.29 13.00 -8.08
C THR A 272 -3.34 13.66 -7.19
N THR A 273 -3.13 14.92 -6.80
CA THR A 273 -4.08 15.68 -5.98
C THR A 273 -5.48 15.67 -6.60
N PHE A 274 -5.54 15.83 -7.92
CA PHE A 274 -6.79 15.72 -8.70
C PHE A 274 -7.51 14.38 -8.49
N SER A 275 -6.78 13.26 -8.55
CA SER A 275 -7.38 11.95 -8.32
C SER A 275 -7.81 11.76 -6.87
N THR A 276 -7.09 12.32 -5.90
CA THR A 276 -7.49 12.24 -4.50
C THR A 276 -8.77 13.01 -4.20
N LEU A 277 -8.88 14.23 -4.70
CA LEU A 277 -10.08 15.06 -4.49
C LEU A 277 -11.30 14.48 -5.21
N GLY A 278 -11.11 13.96 -6.42
CA GLY A 278 -12.10 13.16 -7.16
C GLY A 278 -13.46 13.84 -7.40
N ASN A 279 -13.54 15.16 -7.26
CA ASN A 279 -14.76 15.95 -7.32
C ASN A 279 -15.91 15.43 -6.41
N LEU A 280 -15.57 14.84 -5.25
CA LEU A 280 -16.58 14.26 -4.36
C LEU A 280 -17.33 15.30 -3.52
N GLY A 281 -16.80 16.53 -3.44
CA GLY A 281 -17.47 17.68 -2.83
C GLY A 281 -17.58 17.67 -1.30
N GLY A 282 -16.85 16.78 -0.61
CA GLY A 282 -16.65 16.82 0.84
C GLY A 282 -15.66 17.91 1.26
N GLU A 283 -15.55 18.15 2.57
CA GLU A 283 -14.50 19.02 3.11
C GLU A 283 -13.12 18.43 2.80
N SER A 284 -12.16 19.26 2.40
CA SER A 284 -10.86 18.75 1.98
C SER A 284 -9.72 19.69 2.31
N VAL A 285 -8.55 19.10 2.52
CA VAL A 285 -7.28 19.80 2.70
C VAL A 285 -6.23 19.19 1.77
N VAL A 286 -5.36 20.04 1.24
CA VAL A 286 -4.17 19.63 0.48
C VAL A 286 -2.95 19.98 1.33
N LEU A 287 -2.07 19.01 1.53
CA LEU A 287 -0.91 19.10 2.41
C LEU A 287 0.36 18.77 1.62
N GLU A 288 1.46 19.46 1.91
CA GLU A 288 2.75 19.08 1.35
C GLU A 288 3.22 17.76 1.97
N GLY A 289 3.62 16.80 1.15
CA GLY A 289 4.13 15.53 1.65
C GLY A 289 3.99 14.38 0.67
N ASN A 290 4.79 13.34 0.89
CA ASN A 290 4.64 12.09 0.16
C ASN A 290 3.44 11.27 0.68
N HIS A 291 3.10 10.20 -0.04
CA HIS A 291 1.94 9.35 0.23
C HIS A 291 1.85 8.79 1.66
N THR A 292 2.98 8.65 2.37
CA THR A 292 3.01 8.23 3.77
C THR A 292 3.07 9.43 4.72
N ASP A 293 3.85 10.45 4.38
CA ASP A 293 4.02 11.65 5.21
C ASP A 293 2.70 12.39 5.47
N ILE A 294 1.78 12.41 4.49
CA ILE A 294 0.46 13.04 4.63
C ILE A 294 -0.39 12.44 5.76
N LEU A 295 -0.11 11.22 6.23
CA LEU A 295 -0.73 10.68 7.45
C LEU A 295 -0.33 11.53 8.66
N TYR A 296 0.95 11.85 8.79
CA TYR A 296 1.47 12.68 9.87
C TYR A 296 1.01 14.13 9.75
N GLU A 297 1.12 14.71 8.56
CA GLU A 297 0.74 16.11 8.32
C GLU A 297 -0.77 16.35 8.52
N SER A 298 -1.59 15.30 8.43
CA SER A 298 -3.05 15.41 8.62
C SER A 298 -3.50 15.68 10.06
N LYS A 299 -2.59 15.63 11.05
CA LYS A 299 -2.92 15.70 12.47
C LYS A 299 -3.79 16.90 12.87
N ASP A 300 -3.52 18.10 12.33
CA ASP A 300 -4.26 19.30 12.72
C ASP A 300 -5.66 19.31 12.11
N PHE A 301 -5.79 18.84 10.87
CA PHE A 301 -7.07 18.66 10.21
C PHE A 301 -7.92 17.58 10.89
N LEU A 302 -7.31 16.46 11.27
CA LEU A 302 -7.97 15.42 12.06
C LEU A 302 -8.42 15.94 13.42
N SER A 303 -7.57 16.71 14.11
CA SER A 303 -7.91 17.32 15.39
C SER A 303 -9.17 18.19 15.30
N ALA A 304 -9.26 19.00 14.24
CA ALA A 304 -10.42 19.84 13.97
C ALA A 304 -11.69 19.01 13.67
N ILE A 305 -11.62 18.01 12.77
CA ILE A 305 -12.77 17.19 12.37
C ILE A 305 -13.28 16.31 13.52
N LEU A 306 -12.36 15.79 14.33
CA LEU A 306 -12.67 14.92 15.45
C LEU A 306 -13.06 15.71 16.70
N GLU A 307 -12.86 17.03 16.71
CA GLU A 307 -13.07 17.92 17.86
C GLU A 307 -12.25 17.45 19.08
N LYS A 308 -11.02 16.97 18.84
CA LYS A 308 -10.12 16.41 19.86
C LYS A 308 -8.73 17.04 19.71
N PRO A 309 -8.27 17.88 20.66
CA PRO A 309 -6.93 18.47 20.60
C PRO A 309 -5.85 17.39 20.78
N LEU A 310 -4.66 17.62 20.20
CA LEU A 310 -3.49 16.81 20.51
C LEU A 310 -3.01 17.12 21.94
N VAL A 311 -3.01 16.11 22.81
CA VAL A 311 -2.55 16.24 24.21
C VAL A 311 -1.06 15.95 24.37
N LYS A 312 -0.40 15.46 23.32
CA LYS A 312 1.04 15.16 23.26
C LYS A 312 1.58 15.45 21.87
N VAL A 313 2.85 15.84 21.80
CA VAL A 313 3.58 15.94 20.54
C VAL A 313 3.96 14.53 20.11
N VAL A 314 3.57 14.14 18.89
CA VAL A 314 4.08 12.94 18.23
C VAL A 314 5.18 13.39 17.30
N GLU A 315 6.41 12.91 17.48
CA GLU A 315 7.52 13.25 16.59
C GLU A 315 7.48 12.38 15.33
N LYS A 316 7.84 12.98 14.19
CA LYS A 316 8.00 12.23 12.94
C LYS A 316 9.36 11.53 13.00
N GLU A 317 9.36 10.23 13.25
CA GLU A 317 10.59 9.45 13.20
C GLU A 317 11.15 9.38 11.78
N LYS A 318 12.49 9.41 11.69
CA LYS A 318 13.18 9.27 10.41
C LYS A 318 13.10 7.81 9.96
N VAL A 319 12.69 7.60 8.71
CA VAL A 319 12.64 6.26 8.12
C VAL A 319 14.06 5.71 7.98
N GLU A 320 14.38 4.66 8.72
CA GLU A 320 15.64 3.91 8.65
C GLU A 320 15.71 3.01 7.39
N LYS A 321 16.92 2.66 6.94
CA LYS A 321 17.10 1.66 5.88
C LYS A 321 16.56 0.30 6.30
N VAL A 322 16.02 -0.43 5.34
CA VAL A 322 15.49 -1.78 5.51
C VAL A 322 16.31 -2.76 4.68
N TYR A 323 16.51 -3.98 5.17
CA TYR A 323 17.12 -5.10 4.44
C TYR A 323 16.16 -6.28 4.49
N ILE A 324 15.95 -6.94 3.35
CA ILE A 324 15.06 -8.09 3.27
C ILE A 324 15.86 -9.32 2.90
N ILE A 325 15.70 -10.38 3.69
CA ILE A 325 16.30 -11.69 3.46
C ILE A 325 15.19 -12.72 3.32
N PHE A 326 15.26 -13.50 2.25
CA PHE A 326 14.49 -14.72 2.09
C PHE A 326 15.41 -15.92 2.21
N THR A 327 15.08 -16.86 3.08
CA THR A 327 15.81 -18.12 3.21
C THR A 327 14.85 -19.29 3.04
N LYS A 328 15.31 -20.40 2.47
CA LYS A 328 14.58 -21.67 2.39
C LYS A 328 15.50 -22.80 2.82
N ASN A 329 15.00 -23.71 3.66
CA ASN A 329 15.79 -24.84 4.18
C ASN A 329 17.10 -24.39 4.84
N CYS A 330 17.04 -23.31 5.63
CA CYS A 330 18.16 -22.80 6.40
C CYS A 330 18.01 -23.26 7.86
N ASP A 331 18.99 -24.01 8.37
CA ASP A 331 18.96 -24.55 9.72
C ASP A 331 19.36 -23.49 10.76
N ARG A 332 20.18 -22.49 10.38
CA ARG A 332 20.61 -21.40 11.26
C ARG A 332 20.94 -20.12 10.49
N LEU A 333 20.36 -19.01 10.91
CA LEU A 333 20.75 -17.68 10.42
C LEU A 333 21.47 -16.93 11.54
N SER A 334 22.64 -16.34 11.23
CA SER A 334 23.32 -15.39 12.11
C SER A 334 23.37 -14.00 11.48
N ILE A 335 22.84 -13.00 12.19
CA ILE A 335 22.92 -11.61 11.74
C ILE A 335 23.78 -10.85 12.74
N LYS A 336 24.89 -10.26 12.27
CA LYS A 336 25.75 -9.38 13.07
C LYS A 336 25.53 -7.95 12.63
N THR A 337 25.17 -7.09 13.59
CA THR A 337 25.12 -5.65 13.36
C THR A 337 26.24 -4.99 14.15
N SER A 338 26.76 -3.85 13.69
CA SER A 338 27.82 -3.12 14.39
C SER A 338 27.42 -2.61 15.79
N GLU A 339 26.13 -2.69 16.16
CA GLU A 339 25.59 -2.18 17.43
C GLU A 339 24.87 -3.24 18.28
N THR A 340 24.66 -4.48 17.79
CA THR A 340 23.97 -5.55 18.54
C THR A 340 24.73 -6.87 18.50
N SER A 341 24.72 -7.54 19.66
CA SER A 341 25.31 -8.86 19.93
C SER A 341 24.89 -9.89 18.89
N GLU A 342 25.80 -10.82 18.56
CA GLU A 342 25.58 -11.94 17.64
C GLU A 342 24.25 -12.66 17.90
N ILE A 343 23.30 -12.55 16.97
CA ILE A 343 22.01 -13.22 17.07
C ILE A 343 22.13 -14.55 16.32
N SER A 344 22.28 -15.64 17.07
CA SER A 344 22.24 -17.00 16.53
C SER A 344 21.08 -17.77 17.16
N SER A 345 20.21 -18.37 16.35
CA SER A 345 19.20 -19.30 16.87
C SER A 345 19.05 -20.52 15.98
N GLN A 346 18.98 -21.70 16.61
CA GLN A 346 18.67 -22.99 15.98
C GLN A 346 17.18 -23.14 15.63
N SER A 347 16.35 -22.20 16.08
CA SER A 347 14.95 -22.04 15.74
C SER A 347 14.69 -20.54 15.61
N MET A 348 14.30 -20.04 14.44
CA MET A 348 14.33 -18.60 14.06
C MET A 348 13.38 -17.65 14.85
N ASN A 349 13.31 -17.76 16.17
CA ASN A 349 12.78 -16.75 17.07
C ASN A 349 13.88 -15.73 17.36
N ILE A 350 13.87 -14.62 16.63
CA ILE A 350 14.73 -13.47 16.88
C ILE A 350 13.92 -12.48 17.71
N ALA A 351 14.47 -12.03 18.84
CA ALA A 351 13.95 -10.93 19.63
C ALA A 351 15.00 -9.80 19.63
N ASP A 352 14.92 -8.94 18.62
CA ASP A 352 15.69 -7.69 18.52
C ASP A 352 14.75 -6.64 17.91
N ASP A 353 14.68 -5.44 18.49
CA ASP A 353 13.76 -4.36 18.09
C ASP A 353 13.96 -3.91 16.61
N ARG A 354 15.08 -4.28 16.00
CA ARG A 354 15.43 -3.96 14.61
C ARG A 354 15.30 -5.14 13.65
N ILE A 355 15.02 -6.35 14.12
CA ILE A 355 14.90 -7.55 13.27
C ILE A 355 13.55 -8.22 13.48
N GLN A 356 12.81 -8.37 12.39
CA GLN A 356 11.55 -9.11 12.35
C GLN A 356 11.69 -10.30 11.40
N ALA A 357 11.50 -11.51 11.91
CA ALA A 357 11.52 -12.75 11.11
C ALA A 357 10.14 -13.41 11.12
N ILE A 358 9.68 -13.84 9.95
CA ILE A 358 8.40 -14.52 9.76
C ILE A 358 8.67 -15.85 9.09
N ASN A 359 8.23 -16.94 9.73
CA ASN A 359 8.24 -18.27 9.14
C ASN A 359 7.07 -18.41 8.17
N LEU A 360 7.38 -18.56 6.89
CA LEU A 360 6.43 -18.89 5.84
C LEU A 360 6.35 -20.41 5.67
N ALA A 361 5.27 -20.91 5.08
CA ALA A 361 5.12 -22.34 4.80
C ALA A 361 6.30 -22.92 3.99
N ASN A 362 6.55 -24.23 4.14
CA ASN A 362 7.62 -24.98 3.45
C ASN A 362 9.05 -24.58 3.84
N ASN A 363 9.28 -24.26 5.12
CA ASN A 363 10.60 -23.93 5.67
C ASN A 363 11.23 -22.73 4.96
N ILE A 364 10.38 -21.76 4.60
CA ILE A 364 10.78 -20.49 4.01
C ILE A 364 10.70 -19.44 5.09
N PHE A 365 11.66 -18.53 5.18
CA PHE A 365 11.60 -17.43 6.12
C PHE A 365 11.73 -16.10 5.39
N TRP A 366 10.95 -15.12 5.85
CA TRP A 366 11.02 -13.74 5.42
C TRP A 366 11.46 -12.87 6.58
N ILE A 367 12.60 -12.21 6.40
CA ILE A 367 13.28 -11.49 7.46
C ILE A 367 13.49 -10.06 7.01
N MET A 368 13.11 -9.14 7.88
CA MET A 368 13.32 -7.71 7.73
C MET A 368 14.28 -7.24 8.82
N ILE A 369 15.32 -6.54 8.41
CA ILE A 369 16.30 -5.92 9.30
C ILE A 369 16.28 -4.43 9.05
N ILE A 370 16.32 -3.65 10.11
CA ILE A 370 16.22 -2.20 10.06
C ILE A 370 17.50 -1.59 10.63
N GLY A 371 18.13 -0.68 9.90
CA GLY A 371 19.34 -0.01 10.38
C GLY A 371 20.20 0.60 9.29
N ASP A 372 20.90 1.68 9.63
CA ASP A 372 21.65 2.50 8.69
C ASP A 372 23.15 2.14 8.55
N ARG A 373 23.66 1.21 9.39
CA ARG A 373 25.10 0.91 9.53
C ARG A 373 25.46 -0.50 9.09
N ASN A 374 26.68 -0.64 8.57
CA ASN A 374 27.35 -1.85 8.08
C ASN A 374 26.81 -3.15 8.71
N LEU A 375 25.91 -3.82 8.00
CA LEU A 375 25.38 -5.13 8.35
C LEU A 375 26.31 -6.22 7.80
N GLU A 376 26.82 -7.06 8.69
CA GLU A 376 27.49 -8.30 8.32
C GLU A 376 26.50 -9.46 8.52
N ILE A 377 26.10 -10.08 7.41
CA ILE A 377 25.14 -11.19 7.42
C ILE A 377 25.93 -12.48 7.21
N GLU A 378 25.95 -13.36 8.22
CA GLU A 378 26.58 -14.68 8.16
C GLU A 378 25.51 -15.77 8.12
N LEU A 379 25.45 -16.50 7.01
CA LEU A 379 24.48 -17.56 6.78
C LEU A 379 25.12 -18.91 7.03
N ASP A 380 24.60 -19.68 7.98
CA ASP A 380 25.00 -21.07 8.19
C ASP A 380 23.93 -22.01 7.61
N TYR A 381 24.28 -22.70 6.53
CA TYR A 381 23.31 -23.51 5.79
C TYR A 381 23.87 -24.87 5.40
N ASP A 382 22.98 -25.88 5.47
CA ASP A 382 23.29 -27.22 5.01
C ASP A 382 23.26 -27.28 3.48
N LYS A 383 24.45 -27.32 2.88
CA LYS A 383 24.65 -27.42 1.42
C LYS A 383 23.95 -28.64 0.79
N HIS A 384 23.56 -29.63 1.58
CA HIS A 384 22.89 -30.85 1.10
C HIS A 384 21.36 -30.77 1.09
N LYS A 385 20.74 -29.72 1.67
CA LYS A 385 19.26 -29.55 1.73
C LYS A 385 18.67 -28.70 0.60
N GLY A 386 19.46 -28.35 -0.42
CA GLY A 386 19.02 -27.45 -1.48
C GLY A 386 18.61 -26.07 -0.94
N THR A 387 19.41 -25.54 -0.01
CA THR A 387 19.17 -24.25 0.63
C THR A 387 19.25 -23.12 -0.38
N GLU A 388 18.25 -22.21 -0.34
CA GLU A 388 18.27 -20.98 -1.12
C GLU A 388 18.30 -19.78 -0.18
N VAL A 389 19.23 -18.85 -0.42
CA VAL A 389 19.22 -17.55 0.27
C VAL A 389 19.23 -16.44 -0.76
N LEU A 390 18.28 -15.51 -0.60
CA LEU A 390 18.20 -14.28 -1.37
C LEU A 390 18.22 -13.11 -0.40
N CYS A 391 19.37 -12.43 -0.36
CA CYS A 391 19.55 -11.20 0.40
C CYS A 391 19.43 -10.01 -0.54
N PHE A 392 18.59 -9.05 -0.15
CA PHE A 392 18.39 -7.83 -0.90
C PHE A 392 18.71 -6.64 0.00
N PRO A 393 19.84 -5.95 -0.23
CA PRO A 393 20.00 -4.63 0.32
C PRO A 393 18.96 -3.73 -0.36
N LEU A 394 18.00 -3.19 0.39
CA LEU A 394 17.26 -2.00 -0.04
C LEU A 394 18.19 -0.77 0.17
N ALA A 395 19.41 -0.88 -0.35
CA ALA A 395 20.26 0.26 -0.58
C ALA A 395 19.71 1.01 -1.79
N MET A 396 19.32 2.25 -1.55
CA MET A 396 19.05 3.28 -2.54
C MET A 396 20.01 3.12 -3.74
N GLY A 397 19.47 2.73 -4.89
CA GLY A 397 20.16 2.98 -6.17
C GLY A 397 20.83 1.85 -6.96
N LYS A 398 20.80 0.56 -6.60
CA LYS A 398 21.38 -0.51 -7.47
C LYS A 398 20.36 -1.36 -8.24
N ASP A 399 20.75 -1.75 -9.46
CA ASP A 399 19.97 -2.52 -10.43
C ASP A 399 19.80 -3.98 -9.96
N TRP A 400 18.58 -4.50 -10.03
CA TRP A 400 18.13 -5.76 -9.40
C TRP A 400 18.71 -7.03 -10.06
N ARG A 401 19.29 -6.89 -11.26
CA ARG A 401 19.80 -8.02 -12.04
C ARG A 401 21.15 -8.56 -11.57
N ASN A 402 21.86 -7.82 -10.70
CA ASN A 402 23.21 -8.17 -10.26
C ASN A 402 23.23 -8.55 -8.77
N THR A 403 22.41 -9.53 -8.37
CA THR A 403 22.43 -10.04 -6.98
C THR A 403 22.78 -11.52 -6.97
N TYR A 404 23.86 -11.84 -6.27
CA TYR A 404 24.57 -13.11 -6.28
C TYR A 404 23.68 -14.27 -5.83
N VAL A 405 23.49 -15.26 -6.71
CA VAL A 405 23.23 -16.64 -6.31
C VAL A 405 24.59 -17.24 -6.00
N LYS A 406 24.94 -17.37 -4.71
CA LYS A 406 25.97 -18.34 -4.33
C LYS A 406 25.24 -19.61 -3.92
N SER A 407 25.32 -20.62 -4.78
CA SER A 407 25.07 -22.03 -4.46
C SER A 407 25.97 -22.48 -3.31
#